data_AF-A0A961RRV3-F1
#
_entry.id   AF-A0A961RRV3-F1
#
_cell.length_a   1.000
_cell.length_b   1.000
_cell.length_c   1.000
_cell.angle_alpha   90.00
_cell.angle_beta   90.00
_cell.angle_gamma   90.00
#
_symmetry.space_group_name_H-M   'P 1'
#
loop_
_entity.id
_entity.type
_entity.pdbx_description
1 polymer ?
#
loop_
_entity_poly.entity_id
_entity_poly.type
_entity_poly.pdbx_seq_one_letter_code
_entity_poly.pdbx_strand_id
1 'polypeptide(L)'
;WFDPPFNRGQSALLHKQPDGVWRIDLQLGWDIDKEEEKKPENVIPRLKAMLGEDAKFELEWVSIYTFQCRRMEKFRHGHVIFAGDAAHQVSPFGARGANSGLQDTDNLIWKLKLVMDGMAPDSLLDSYDAERIHGADENILNSSRSTDFITPKSQVSTIFRNAVLDLSERYEFARPLVNSGRLSVPCTYDGSPLNGPDCDSMPKRTRPGSPAPDAPLPDGAWLIDRLGDEFRILAIDADAPESLCEGGICATRLALSAKDNPALAERYLGAATSAVYLMRPDQHVAARWESYDEAAMRAAINKAAGRS
;
A
#
# COMPACT_ATOMS: atom_id res chain seq x y z
N TRP A 1 -6.16 -16.20 -18.71
CA TRP A 1 -5.94 -17.63 -19.00
C TRP A 1 -4.60 -18.09 -18.45
N PHE A 2 -4.53 -19.31 -17.89
CA PHE A 2 -3.31 -19.87 -17.28
C PHE A 2 -2.59 -20.94 -18.14
N ASP A 3 -3.18 -21.28 -19.30
CA ASP A 3 -2.62 -22.11 -20.39
C ASP A 3 -3.58 -22.06 -21.60
N PRO A 4 -3.67 -20.93 -22.33
CA PRO A 4 -4.59 -20.81 -23.45
C PRO A 4 -4.12 -21.61 -24.67
N PRO A 5 -5.05 -22.13 -25.50
CA PRO A 5 -4.68 -22.92 -26.68
C PRO A 5 -3.85 -22.16 -27.71
N PHE A 6 -3.95 -20.82 -27.72
CA PHE A 6 -3.20 -19.91 -28.59
C PHE A 6 -1.83 -19.47 -28.01
N ASN A 7 -1.51 -19.82 -26.76
CA ASN A 7 -0.22 -19.53 -26.13
C ASN A 7 0.14 -20.62 -25.09
N ARG A 8 0.32 -21.86 -25.56
CA ARG A 8 0.46 -23.03 -24.69
C ARG A 8 1.64 -22.93 -23.73
N GLY A 9 1.43 -23.38 -22.50
CA GLY A 9 2.41 -23.36 -21.41
C GLY A 9 2.67 -21.96 -20.83
N GLN A 10 1.95 -20.94 -21.30
CA GLN A 10 2.15 -19.54 -20.94
C GLN A 10 0.82 -18.90 -20.51
N SER A 11 0.88 -17.79 -19.78
CA SER A 11 -0.32 -17.03 -19.42
C SER A 11 -0.70 -15.99 -20.49
N ALA A 12 -1.99 -15.68 -20.57
CA ALA A 12 -2.49 -14.53 -21.32
C ALA A 12 -3.54 -13.78 -20.51
N LEU A 13 -3.54 -12.45 -20.59
CA LEU A 13 -4.50 -11.57 -19.94
C LEU A 13 -5.17 -10.67 -20.99
N LEU A 14 -6.46 -10.41 -20.80
CA LEU A 14 -7.25 -9.50 -21.64
C LEU A 14 -8.00 -8.54 -20.73
N HIS A 15 -7.81 -7.25 -20.97
CA HIS A 15 -8.45 -6.19 -20.21
C HIS A 15 -9.09 -5.19 -21.17
N LYS A 16 -10.40 -5.01 -21.07
CA LYS A 16 -11.11 -3.94 -21.78
C LYS A 16 -10.78 -2.60 -21.14
N GLN A 17 -10.40 -1.63 -21.95
CA GLN A 17 -10.16 -0.24 -21.56
C GLN A 17 -11.31 0.66 -22.08
N PRO A 18 -11.38 1.93 -21.65
CA PRO A 18 -12.24 2.93 -22.27
C PRO A 18 -11.98 3.08 -23.79
N ASP A 19 -12.89 3.77 -24.47
CA ASP A 19 -12.70 4.22 -25.87
C ASP A 19 -12.45 3.11 -26.89
N GLY A 20 -12.94 1.89 -26.60
CA GLY A 20 -12.81 0.74 -27.49
C GLY A 20 -11.42 0.11 -27.49
N VAL A 21 -10.54 0.51 -26.58
CA VAL A 21 -9.18 -0.03 -26.47
C VAL A 21 -9.18 -1.35 -25.69
N TRP A 22 -8.31 -2.26 -26.07
CA TRP A 22 -8.08 -3.52 -25.36
C TRP A 22 -6.59 -3.67 -25.05
N ARG A 23 -6.28 -3.99 -23.79
CA ARG A 23 -4.94 -4.36 -23.35
C ARG A 23 -4.84 -5.88 -23.33
N ILE A 24 -3.86 -6.42 -24.05
CA ILE A 24 -3.57 -7.85 -24.13
C ILE A 24 -2.14 -8.06 -23.65
N ASP A 25 -1.95 -8.79 -22.56
CA ASP A 25 -0.63 -9.21 -22.08
C ASP A 25 -0.43 -10.69 -22.43
N LEU A 26 0.57 -10.96 -23.27
CA LEU A 26 1.01 -12.32 -23.60
C LEU A 26 2.34 -12.58 -22.89
N GLN A 27 2.42 -13.66 -22.13
CA GLN A 27 3.71 -14.11 -21.61
C GLN A 27 4.57 -14.57 -22.79
N LEU A 28 5.84 -14.16 -22.80
CA LEU A 28 6.85 -14.57 -23.77
C LEU A 28 7.94 -15.41 -23.10
N GLY A 29 8.82 -16.01 -23.91
CA GLY A 29 9.98 -16.77 -23.41
C GLY A 29 11.05 -15.87 -22.78
N TRP A 30 12.01 -16.48 -22.05
CA TRP A 30 13.10 -15.75 -21.40
C TRP A 30 14.15 -15.24 -22.39
N ASP A 31 14.43 -16.00 -23.45
CA ASP A 31 15.53 -15.76 -24.39
C ASP A 31 15.08 -15.05 -25.67
N ILE A 32 14.04 -14.21 -25.58
CA ILE A 32 13.51 -13.50 -26.74
C ILE A 32 14.35 -12.27 -27.11
N ASP A 33 14.39 -11.95 -28.40
CA ASP A 33 14.80 -10.63 -28.87
C ASP A 33 13.62 -9.65 -28.76
N LYS A 34 13.73 -8.69 -27.83
CA LYS A 34 12.65 -7.74 -27.57
C LYS A 34 12.34 -6.82 -28.75
N GLU A 35 13.33 -6.48 -29.57
CA GLU A 35 13.10 -5.58 -30.70
C GLU A 35 12.49 -6.31 -31.89
N GLU A 36 12.85 -7.58 -32.08
CA GLU A 36 12.17 -8.46 -33.02
C GLU A 36 10.71 -8.71 -32.61
N GLU A 37 10.48 -9.06 -31.34
CA GLU A 37 9.16 -9.48 -30.86
C GLU A 37 8.11 -8.36 -30.82
N LYS A 38 8.54 -7.09 -30.80
CA LYS A 38 7.63 -5.93 -30.88
C LYS A 38 7.10 -5.67 -32.29
N LYS A 39 7.72 -6.24 -33.31
CA LYS A 39 7.35 -5.95 -34.71
C LYS A 39 5.91 -6.39 -34.98
N PRO A 40 5.12 -5.60 -35.72
CA PRO A 40 3.75 -5.96 -36.07
C PRO A 40 3.63 -7.36 -36.68
N GLU A 41 4.60 -7.77 -37.50
CA GLU A 41 4.66 -9.11 -38.11
C GLU A 41 4.68 -10.25 -37.09
N ASN A 42 5.23 -10.03 -35.89
CA ASN A 42 5.29 -11.02 -34.79
C ASN A 42 4.12 -10.87 -33.80
N VAL A 43 3.58 -9.66 -33.65
CA VAL A 43 2.48 -9.37 -32.71
C VAL A 43 1.11 -9.73 -33.29
N ILE A 44 0.84 -9.31 -34.54
CA ILE A 44 -0.48 -9.48 -35.19
C ILE A 44 -0.89 -10.96 -35.26
N PRO A 45 -0.03 -11.92 -35.63
CA PRO A 45 -0.42 -13.33 -35.65
C PRO A 45 -0.85 -13.85 -34.29
N ARG A 46 -0.21 -13.41 -33.20
CA ARG A 46 -0.57 -13.81 -31.83
C ARG A 46 -1.93 -13.23 -31.43
N LEU A 47 -2.18 -11.99 -31.79
CA LEU A 47 -3.48 -11.34 -31.54
C LEU A 47 -4.59 -12.01 -32.34
N LYS A 48 -4.37 -12.35 -33.61
CA LYS A 48 -5.33 -13.09 -34.43
C LYS A 48 -5.59 -14.51 -33.91
N ALA A 49 -4.57 -15.21 -33.43
CA ALA A 49 -4.74 -16.51 -32.80
C ALA A 49 -5.65 -16.44 -31.55
N MET A 50 -5.66 -15.30 -30.86
CA MET A 50 -6.50 -15.05 -29.69
C MET A 50 -7.90 -14.51 -30.02
N LEU A 51 -8.00 -13.58 -30.97
CA LEU A 51 -9.23 -12.83 -31.29
C LEU A 51 -10.01 -13.41 -32.47
N GLY A 52 -9.39 -14.28 -33.27
CA GLY A 52 -9.89 -14.79 -34.55
C GLY A 52 -9.27 -14.08 -35.76
N GLU A 53 -9.20 -14.80 -36.89
CA GLU A 53 -8.58 -14.29 -38.13
C GLU A 53 -9.28 -13.07 -38.74
N ASP A 54 -10.59 -12.97 -38.55
CA ASP A 54 -11.44 -11.89 -39.07
C ASP A 54 -11.50 -10.66 -38.14
N ALA A 55 -10.80 -10.70 -37.00
CA ALA A 55 -10.79 -9.60 -36.04
C ALA A 55 -10.14 -8.35 -36.66
N LYS A 56 -10.84 -7.21 -36.53
CA LYS A 56 -10.36 -5.90 -36.98
C LYS A 56 -9.85 -5.11 -35.78
N PHE A 57 -8.58 -4.73 -35.80
CA PHE A 57 -7.94 -3.96 -34.74
C PHE A 57 -6.79 -3.14 -35.32
N GLU A 58 -6.41 -2.10 -34.58
CA GLU A 58 -5.20 -1.31 -34.82
C GLU A 58 -4.31 -1.42 -33.59
N LEU A 59 -2.98 -1.41 -33.80
CA LEU A 59 -2.02 -1.48 -32.70
C LEU A 59 -1.80 -0.06 -32.16
N GLU A 60 -2.39 0.24 -31.01
CA GLU A 60 -2.19 1.52 -30.33
C GLU A 60 -0.79 1.62 -29.71
N TRP A 61 -0.38 0.57 -28.97
CA TRP A 61 0.92 0.53 -28.31
C TRP A 61 1.37 -0.91 -28.11
N VAL A 62 2.66 -1.16 -28.39
CA VAL A 62 3.31 -2.46 -28.16
C VAL A 62 4.56 -2.23 -27.33
N SER A 63 4.67 -2.96 -26.22
CA SER A 63 5.88 -2.96 -25.41
C SER A 63 6.15 -4.36 -24.85
N ILE A 64 7.42 -4.61 -24.57
CA ILE A 64 7.87 -5.83 -23.91
C ILE A 64 8.62 -5.41 -22.67
N TYR A 65 8.20 -5.97 -21.55
CA TYR A 65 8.72 -5.63 -20.25
C TYR A 65 8.99 -6.91 -19.47
N THR A 66 9.99 -6.85 -18.59
CA THR A 66 10.39 -7.99 -17.76
C THR A 66 9.99 -7.67 -16.34
N PHE A 67 9.19 -8.54 -15.72
CA PHE A 67 8.84 -8.37 -14.32
C PHE A 67 10.07 -8.53 -13.45
N GLN A 68 10.26 -7.62 -12.51
CA GLN A 68 11.29 -7.67 -11.48
C GLN A 68 10.62 -7.44 -10.12
N CYS A 69 11.08 -8.17 -9.12
CA CYS A 69 10.70 -7.98 -7.72
C CYS A 69 11.99 -7.76 -6.93
N ARG A 70 12.37 -6.50 -6.71
CA ARG A 70 13.62 -6.12 -6.04
C ARG A 70 13.50 -4.74 -5.44
N ARG A 71 14.34 -4.44 -4.46
CA ARG A 71 14.48 -3.10 -3.88
C ARG A 71 15.93 -2.81 -3.55
N MET A 72 16.25 -1.54 -3.35
CA MET A 72 17.51 -1.13 -2.77
C MET A 72 17.64 -1.65 -1.33
N GLU A 73 18.87 -1.87 -0.88
CA GLU A 73 19.14 -2.22 0.52
C GLU A 73 18.74 -1.08 1.46
N LYS A 74 19.02 0.16 1.04
CA LYS A 74 18.63 1.41 1.69
C LYS A 74 17.97 2.35 0.68
N PHE A 75 16.92 3.04 1.07
CA PHE A 75 16.26 4.09 0.29
C PHE A 75 16.89 5.46 0.56
N ARG A 76 17.61 5.60 1.68
CA ARG A 76 18.33 6.82 2.06
C ARG A 76 19.85 6.62 2.06
N HIS A 77 20.55 7.55 1.41
CA HIS A 77 22.00 7.66 1.38
C HIS A 77 22.40 9.12 1.71
N GLY A 78 22.46 9.44 3.00
CA GLY A 78 22.69 10.82 3.46
C GLY A 78 21.56 11.75 2.99
N HIS A 79 21.89 12.73 2.14
CA HIS A 79 20.93 13.67 1.57
C HIS A 79 20.36 13.22 0.21
N VAL A 80 20.67 12.00 -0.24
CA VAL A 80 20.09 11.40 -1.44
C VAL A 80 19.03 10.39 -1.01
N ILE A 81 17.80 10.55 -1.51
CA ILE A 81 16.64 9.73 -1.15
C ILE A 81 16.00 9.19 -2.43
N PHE A 82 15.68 7.90 -2.44
CA PHE A 82 15.06 7.20 -3.56
C PHE A 82 13.63 6.80 -3.20
N ALA A 83 12.68 7.04 -4.12
CA ALA A 83 11.26 6.69 -3.96
C ALA A 83 10.70 6.05 -5.24
N GLY A 84 9.62 5.28 -5.11
CA GLY A 84 8.96 4.59 -6.22
C GLY A 84 9.89 3.62 -6.96
N ASP A 85 9.76 3.54 -8.28
CA ASP A 85 10.52 2.61 -9.13
C ASP A 85 12.05 2.77 -9.05
N ALA A 86 12.54 3.92 -8.59
CA ALA A 86 13.96 4.14 -8.34
C ALA A 86 14.46 3.39 -7.09
N ALA A 87 13.58 3.13 -6.12
CA ALA A 87 13.90 2.45 -4.87
C ALA A 87 13.48 0.97 -4.87
N HIS A 88 12.34 0.65 -5.48
CA HIS A 88 11.80 -0.70 -5.52
C HIS A 88 11.01 -0.97 -6.81
N GLN A 89 11.09 -2.20 -7.29
CA GLN A 89 10.36 -2.68 -8.45
C GLN A 89 9.54 -3.88 -8.04
N VAL A 90 8.29 -3.90 -8.45
CA VAL A 90 7.35 -4.99 -8.20
C VAL A 90 6.69 -5.41 -9.49
N SER A 91 6.28 -6.67 -9.54
CA SER A 91 5.39 -7.16 -10.60
C SER A 91 4.11 -6.31 -10.68
N PRO A 92 3.56 -6.05 -11.89
CA PRO A 92 2.37 -5.20 -12.06
C PRO A 92 1.10 -5.80 -11.46
N PHE A 93 1.13 -7.08 -11.06
CA PHE A 93 -0.02 -7.74 -10.44
C PHE A 93 -0.34 -7.12 -9.07
N GLY A 94 -1.60 -6.73 -8.88
CA GLY A 94 -2.08 -6.07 -7.66
C GLY A 94 -1.88 -4.55 -7.62
N ALA A 95 -1.44 -3.94 -8.73
CA ALA A 95 -1.26 -2.49 -8.88
C ALA A 95 -0.37 -1.85 -7.80
N ARG A 96 0.73 -2.51 -7.40
CA ARG A 96 1.54 -2.10 -6.24
C ARG A 96 2.60 -1.06 -6.54
N GLY A 97 3.20 -1.03 -7.74
CA GLY A 97 4.32 -0.14 -8.05
C GLY A 97 3.96 1.34 -7.88
N ALA A 98 3.04 1.83 -8.71
CA ALA A 98 2.60 3.23 -8.65
C ALA A 98 2.00 3.64 -7.30
N ASN A 99 1.14 2.80 -6.71
CA ASN A 99 0.54 3.06 -5.39
C ASN A 99 1.61 3.14 -4.28
N SER A 100 2.61 2.27 -4.31
CA SER A 100 3.71 2.30 -3.33
C SER A 100 4.59 3.54 -3.51
N GLY A 101 4.83 3.98 -4.75
CA GLY A 101 5.56 5.23 -4.99
C GLY A 101 4.85 6.48 -4.46
N LEU A 102 3.51 6.52 -4.56
CA LEU A 102 2.71 7.57 -3.92
C LEU A 102 2.83 7.52 -2.40
N GLN A 103 2.72 6.33 -1.80
CA GLN A 103 2.89 6.14 -0.36
C GLN A 103 4.31 6.49 0.12
N ASP A 104 5.35 6.24 -0.69
CA ASP A 104 6.71 6.68 -0.35
C ASP A 104 6.78 8.20 -0.24
N THR A 105 6.17 8.90 -1.19
CA THR A 105 6.16 10.37 -1.22
C THR A 105 5.38 10.91 -0.03
N ASP A 106 4.19 10.38 0.22
CA ASP A 106 3.33 10.78 1.34
C ASP A 106 4.04 10.60 2.71
N ASN A 107 4.75 9.48 2.88
CA ASN A 107 5.56 9.23 4.07
C ASN A 107 6.79 10.16 4.20
N LEU A 108 7.42 10.53 3.09
CA LEU A 108 8.66 11.30 3.06
C LEU A 108 8.45 12.79 3.27
N ILE A 109 7.46 13.39 2.59
CA ILE A 109 7.42 14.84 2.38
C ILE A 109 7.20 15.61 3.68
N TRP A 110 6.35 15.13 4.59
CA TRP A 110 6.15 15.79 5.88
C TRP A 110 7.41 15.74 6.76
N LYS A 111 8.14 14.61 6.73
CA LYS A 111 9.40 14.43 7.47
C LYS A 111 10.48 15.37 6.94
N LEU A 112 10.62 15.41 5.61
CA LEU A 112 11.57 16.27 4.92
C LEU A 112 11.28 17.74 5.22
N LYS A 113 10.02 18.14 5.17
CA LYS A 113 9.60 19.50 5.54
C LYS A 113 10.02 19.86 6.97
N LEU A 114 9.74 19.01 7.96
CA LEU A 114 10.13 19.29 9.34
C LEU A 114 11.65 19.42 9.52
N VAL A 115 12.44 18.59 8.84
CA VAL A 115 13.90 18.69 8.87
C VAL A 115 14.39 19.99 8.22
N MET A 116 13.84 20.34 7.05
CA MET A 116 14.19 21.58 6.33
C MET A 116 13.83 22.84 7.13
N ASP A 117 12.72 22.81 7.87
CA ASP A 117 12.27 23.91 8.71
C ASP A 117 13.04 23.99 10.06
N GLY A 118 13.98 23.07 10.32
CA GLY A 118 14.72 22.99 11.58
C GLY A 118 13.86 22.50 12.76
N MET A 119 12.68 21.96 12.47
CA MET A 119 11.72 21.45 13.45
C MET A 119 11.92 19.97 13.75
N ALA A 120 12.78 19.24 13.05
CA ALA A 120 13.09 17.85 13.38
C ALA A 120 14.58 17.56 13.12
N PRO A 121 15.19 16.63 13.88
CA PRO A 121 16.54 16.19 13.57
C PRO A 121 16.57 15.44 12.24
N ASP A 122 17.73 15.48 11.58
CA ASP A 122 17.98 14.75 10.33
C ASP A 122 17.70 13.24 10.43
N SER A 123 17.85 12.65 11.64
CA SER A 123 17.51 11.26 11.93
C SER A 123 16.03 10.91 11.75
N LEU A 124 15.12 11.90 11.70
CA LEU A 124 13.71 11.64 11.35
C LEU A 124 13.60 10.99 9.97
N LEU A 125 14.46 11.36 9.02
CA LEU A 125 14.47 10.79 7.66
C LEU A 125 14.95 9.33 7.63
N ASP A 126 15.62 8.82 8.68
CA ASP A 126 15.92 7.38 8.79
C ASP A 126 14.65 6.55 9.01
N SER A 127 13.60 7.16 9.58
CA SER A 127 12.30 6.49 9.68
C SER A 127 11.64 6.28 8.30
N TYR A 128 11.90 7.13 7.31
CA TYR A 128 11.41 6.90 5.94
C TYR A 128 12.03 5.63 5.35
N ASP A 129 13.34 5.47 5.53
CA ASP A 129 14.08 4.27 5.10
C ASP A 129 13.47 3.02 5.74
N ALA A 130 13.36 2.99 7.07
CA ALA A 130 12.83 1.83 7.80
C ALA A 130 11.37 1.51 7.43
N GLU A 131 10.49 2.51 7.40
CA GLU A 131 9.06 2.31 7.14
C GLU A 131 8.77 1.90 5.69
N ARG A 132 9.47 2.50 4.71
CA ARG A 132 9.21 2.23 3.29
C ARG A 132 9.95 1.02 2.76
N ILE A 133 11.08 0.63 3.37
CA ILE A 133 11.65 -0.71 3.16
C ILE A 133 10.66 -1.79 3.62
N HIS A 134 10.04 -1.62 4.80
CA HIS A 134 9.03 -2.55 5.29
C HIS A 134 7.84 -2.67 4.31
N GLY A 135 7.32 -1.53 3.84
CA GLY A 135 6.26 -1.52 2.82
C GLY A 135 6.67 -2.16 1.49
N ALA A 136 7.91 -1.95 1.05
CA ALA A 136 8.44 -2.58 -0.16
C ALA A 136 8.61 -4.10 -0.01
N ASP A 137 9.08 -4.58 1.15
CA ASP A 137 9.18 -6.01 1.44
C ASP A 137 7.81 -6.69 1.47
N GLU A 138 6.79 -6.04 2.07
CA GLU A 138 5.41 -6.53 2.03
C GLU A 138 4.88 -6.62 0.59
N ASN A 139 5.12 -5.58 -0.21
CA ASN A 139 4.70 -5.55 -1.61
C ASN A 139 5.40 -6.62 -2.45
N ILE A 140 6.72 -6.79 -2.30
CA ILE A 140 7.51 -7.79 -3.01
C ILE A 140 7.05 -9.20 -2.64
N LEU A 141 6.79 -9.47 -1.36
CA LEU A 141 6.30 -10.78 -0.91
C LEU A 141 4.95 -11.12 -1.56
N ASN A 142 4.00 -10.17 -1.55
CA ASN A 142 2.68 -10.36 -2.15
C ASN A 142 2.77 -10.50 -3.68
N SER A 143 3.52 -9.62 -4.35
CA SER A 143 3.72 -9.66 -5.80
C SER A 143 4.41 -10.95 -6.26
N SER A 144 5.38 -11.47 -5.50
CA SER A 144 6.08 -12.71 -5.84
C SER A 144 5.14 -13.91 -5.77
N ARG A 145 4.28 -13.99 -4.74
CA ARG A 145 3.24 -15.03 -4.64
C ARG A 145 2.28 -15.00 -5.82
N SER A 146 1.86 -13.81 -6.27
CA SER A 146 1.02 -13.68 -7.46
C SER A 146 1.72 -14.10 -8.73
N THR A 147 2.96 -13.66 -8.95
CA THR A 147 3.73 -14.04 -10.12
C THR A 147 3.97 -15.55 -10.16
N ASP A 148 4.30 -16.19 -9.03
CA ASP A 148 4.54 -17.63 -8.97
C ASP A 148 3.25 -18.46 -9.21
N PHE A 149 2.08 -17.93 -8.83
CA PHE A 149 0.80 -18.56 -9.15
C PHE A 149 0.44 -18.40 -10.64
N ILE A 150 0.66 -17.23 -11.23
CA ILE A 150 0.34 -16.95 -12.64
C ILE A 150 1.29 -17.70 -13.57
N THR A 151 2.58 -17.63 -13.27
CA THR A 151 3.67 -18.18 -14.07
C THR A 151 4.48 -19.16 -13.20
N PRO A 152 3.99 -20.40 -13.01
CA PRO A 152 4.66 -21.38 -12.17
C PRO A 152 6.04 -21.74 -12.72
N LYS A 153 7.05 -21.73 -11.84
CA LYS A 153 8.46 -21.96 -12.18
C LYS A 153 8.91 -23.41 -12.03
N SER A 154 8.04 -24.28 -11.52
CA SER A 154 8.34 -25.70 -11.26
C SER A 154 7.11 -26.58 -11.48
N GLN A 155 7.33 -27.87 -11.68
CA GLN A 155 6.24 -28.85 -11.79
C GLN A 155 5.35 -28.89 -10.55
N VAL A 156 5.95 -28.74 -9.36
CA VAL A 156 5.22 -28.69 -8.09
C VAL A 156 4.33 -27.44 -8.02
N SER A 157 4.85 -26.28 -8.42
CA SER A 157 4.07 -25.04 -8.50
C SER A 157 2.90 -25.16 -9.47
N THR A 158 3.08 -25.83 -10.61
CA THR A 158 2.01 -26.10 -11.59
C THR A 158 0.92 -27.00 -11.02
N ILE A 159 1.31 -28.09 -10.34
CA ILE A 159 0.36 -29.00 -9.69
C ILE A 159 -0.43 -28.25 -8.62
N PHE A 160 0.24 -27.47 -7.77
CA PHE A 160 -0.39 -26.66 -6.74
C PHE A 160 -1.40 -25.67 -7.35
N ARG A 161 -1.00 -24.90 -8.36
CA ARG A 161 -1.88 -23.95 -9.06
C ARG A 161 -3.12 -24.63 -9.62
N ASN A 162 -2.94 -25.75 -10.33
CA ASN A 162 -4.06 -26.46 -10.95
C ASN A 162 -5.02 -27.04 -9.90
N ALA A 163 -4.50 -27.57 -8.79
CA ALA A 163 -5.33 -28.05 -7.67
C ALA A 163 -6.09 -26.90 -7.01
N VAL A 164 -5.47 -25.73 -6.83
CA VAL A 164 -6.14 -24.53 -6.30
C VAL A 164 -7.25 -24.07 -7.24
N LEU A 165 -7.01 -24.04 -8.55
CA LEU A 165 -8.03 -23.65 -9.54
C LEU A 165 -9.23 -24.61 -9.49
N ASP A 166 -8.99 -25.93 -9.53
CA ASP A 166 -10.05 -26.96 -9.45
C ASP A 166 -10.85 -26.86 -8.13
N LEU A 167 -10.17 -26.76 -7.00
CA LEU A 167 -10.83 -26.64 -5.69
C LEU A 167 -11.60 -25.33 -5.54
N SER A 168 -11.12 -24.23 -6.11
CA SER A 168 -11.75 -22.90 -5.96
C SER A 168 -13.15 -22.82 -6.56
N GLU A 169 -13.47 -23.68 -7.53
CA GLU A 169 -14.81 -23.78 -8.12
C GLU A 169 -15.85 -24.20 -7.06
N ARG A 170 -15.45 -25.04 -6.11
CA ARG A 170 -16.37 -25.72 -5.18
C ARG A 170 -16.17 -25.31 -3.72
N TYR A 171 -14.98 -24.87 -3.34
CA TYR A 171 -14.61 -24.66 -1.94
C TYR A 171 -14.10 -23.25 -1.65
N GLU A 172 -14.73 -22.58 -0.69
CA GLU A 172 -14.43 -21.19 -0.36
C GLU A 172 -12.99 -20.97 0.13
N PHE A 173 -12.43 -21.94 0.87
CA PHE A 173 -11.07 -21.83 1.40
C PHE A 173 -9.99 -21.74 0.30
N ALA A 174 -10.26 -22.25 -0.90
CA ALA A 174 -9.32 -22.25 -2.02
C ALA A 174 -9.37 -20.94 -2.83
N ARG A 175 -10.49 -20.19 -2.77
CA ARG A 175 -10.66 -18.94 -3.53
C ARG A 175 -9.64 -17.85 -3.17
N PRO A 176 -9.28 -17.62 -1.89
CA PRO A 176 -8.20 -16.68 -1.54
C PRO A 176 -6.83 -17.05 -2.11
N LEU A 177 -6.59 -18.34 -2.41
CA LEU A 177 -5.32 -18.81 -2.97
C LEU A 177 -5.21 -18.51 -4.48
N VAL A 178 -6.33 -18.46 -5.20
CA VAL A 178 -6.38 -17.98 -6.60
C VAL A 178 -6.11 -16.48 -6.62
N ASN A 179 -6.74 -15.75 -5.70
CA ASN A 179 -6.61 -14.30 -5.58
C ASN A 179 -5.41 -13.92 -4.70
N SER A 180 -4.23 -14.37 -5.09
CA SER A 180 -2.96 -13.97 -4.46
C SER A 180 -2.71 -12.45 -4.51
N GLY A 181 -3.43 -11.73 -5.38
CA GLY A 181 -3.29 -10.30 -5.63
C GLY A 181 -4.27 -9.45 -4.83
N ARG A 182 -4.13 -9.42 -3.49
CA ARG A 182 -4.70 -8.31 -2.69
C ARG A 182 -4.31 -7.00 -3.39
N LEU A 183 -5.26 -6.11 -3.65
CA LEU A 183 -4.96 -4.77 -4.17
C LEU A 183 -3.98 -4.08 -3.22
N SER A 184 -3.19 -3.14 -3.73
CA SER A 184 -2.31 -2.33 -2.88
C SER A 184 -3.13 -1.72 -1.73
N VAL A 185 -2.63 -1.90 -0.52
CA VAL A 185 -3.17 -1.31 0.71
C VAL A 185 -2.04 -0.53 1.39
N PRO A 186 -2.35 0.47 2.23
CA PRO A 186 -1.34 1.10 3.04
C PRO A 186 -0.74 0.08 4.02
N CYS A 187 0.57 0.19 4.24
CA CYS A 187 1.31 -0.72 5.11
C CYS A 187 1.13 -0.31 6.57
N THR A 188 1.16 -1.28 7.48
CA THR A 188 1.25 -0.99 8.92
C THR A 188 2.72 -1.00 9.32
N TYR A 189 3.24 0.12 9.81
CA TYR A 189 4.64 0.26 10.20
C TYR A 189 4.91 -0.33 11.58
N ASP A 190 4.75 -1.65 11.70
CA ASP A 190 5.04 -2.38 12.94
C ASP A 190 6.53 -2.21 13.32
N GLY A 191 6.78 -1.82 14.57
CA GLY A 191 8.13 -1.58 15.07
C GLY A 191 8.79 -0.28 14.59
N SER A 192 8.05 0.64 13.95
CA SER A 192 8.60 1.95 13.57
C SER A 192 9.18 2.68 14.79
N PRO A 193 10.34 3.36 14.65
CA PRO A 193 10.90 4.18 15.71
C PRO A 193 9.98 5.35 16.11
N LEU A 194 9.01 5.71 15.25
CA LEU A 194 8.05 6.78 15.49
C LEU A 194 6.82 6.33 16.31
N ASN A 195 6.65 5.03 16.54
CA ASN A 195 5.50 4.51 17.28
C ASN A 195 5.65 4.80 18.79
N GLY A 196 4.70 5.55 19.34
CA GLY A 196 4.56 5.82 20.76
C GLY A 196 3.76 4.74 21.50
N PRO A 197 3.21 5.07 22.69
CA PRO A 197 2.42 4.14 23.49
C PRO A 197 1.22 3.55 22.73
N ASP A 198 0.97 2.26 22.98
CA ASP A 198 -0.22 1.53 22.56
C ASP A 198 -1.16 1.31 23.75
N CYS A 199 -2.40 0.94 23.46
CA CYS A 199 -3.44 0.62 24.43
C CYS A 199 -4.20 -0.62 23.93
N ASP A 200 -4.01 -1.74 24.63
CA ASP A 200 -4.48 -3.07 24.20
C ASP A 200 -6.00 -3.24 24.25
N SER A 201 -6.72 -2.38 24.97
CA SER A 201 -8.19 -2.38 25.03
C SER A 201 -8.84 -1.87 23.75
N MET A 202 -8.08 -1.20 22.87
CA MET A 202 -8.55 -0.65 21.61
C MET A 202 -8.26 -1.56 20.40
N PRO A 203 -9.03 -1.46 19.29
CA PRO A 203 -8.93 -2.36 18.14
C PRO A 203 -7.52 -2.44 17.53
N LYS A 204 -7.03 -3.65 17.24
CA LYS A 204 -5.71 -3.85 16.63
C LYS A 204 -5.51 -3.16 15.28
N ARG A 205 -6.60 -2.85 14.58
CA ARG A 205 -6.59 -2.15 13.27
C ARG A 205 -6.17 -0.68 13.34
N THR A 206 -6.16 -0.09 14.54
CA THR A 206 -5.73 1.30 14.82
C THR A 206 -4.59 1.34 15.84
N ARG A 207 -3.80 0.26 15.96
CA ARG A 207 -2.59 0.28 16.80
C ARG A 207 -1.53 1.23 16.21
N PRO A 208 -0.58 1.75 17.01
CA PRO A 208 0.54 2.55 16.51
C PRO A 208 1.22 1.93 15.29
N GLY A 209 1.52 2.77 14.30
CA GLY A 209 2.03 2.38 12.98
C GLY A 209 0.93 2.02 11.96
N SER A 210 -0.32 1.89 12.37
CA SER A 210 -1.41 1.56 11.43
C SER A 210 -1.90 2.79 10.68
N PRO A 211 -2.28 2.66 9.39
CA PRO A 211 -3.01 3.70 8.68
C PRO A 211 -4.40 3.90 9.30
N ALA A 212 -4.88 5.14 9.36
CA ALA A 212 -6.21 5.45 9.85
C ALA A 212 -7.29 4.75 8.99
N PRO A 213 -8.13 3.85 9.56
CA PRO A 213 -9.31 3.40 8.85
C PRO A 213 -10.30 4.55 8.75
N ASP A 214 -10.82 4.79 7.56
CA ASP A 214 -11.79 5.85 7.36
C ASP A 214 -13.08 5.62 8.18
N ALA A 215 -13.91 6.65 8.36
CA ALA A 215 -15.23 6.56 8.99
C ALA A 215 -16.11 7.73 8.51
N PRO A 216 -17.42 7.52 8.27
CA PRO A 216 -18.31 8.61 7.89
C PRO A 216 -18.47 9.58 9.08
N LEU A 217 -18.57 10.87 8.80
CA LEU A 217 -18.79 11.92 9.79
C LEU A 217 -20.23 12.49 9.71
N PRO A 218 -20.76 13.11 10.78
CA PRO A 218 -22.13 13.63 10.79
C PRO A 218 -22.42 14.73 9.76
N ASP A 219 -21.38 15.44 9.30
CA ASP A 219 -21.47 16.49 8.27
C ASP A 219 -21.48 15.92 6.83
N GLY A 220 -21.43 14.58 6.68
CA GLY A 220 -21.37 13.90 5.40
C GLY A 220 -19.95 13.78 4.82
N ALA A 221 -18.93 14.31 5.50
CA ALA A 221 -17.53 14.11 5.14
C ALA A 221 -17.00 12.76 5.63
N TRP A 222 -15.77 12.43 5.26
CA TRP A 222 -15.06 11.25 5.73
C TRP A 222 -13.93 11.65 6.68
N LEU A 223 -13.63 10.78 7.65
CA LEU A 223 -12.60 11.03 8.66
C LEU A 223 -11.24 11.29 8.01
N ILE A 224 -10.89 10.54 6.97
CA ILE A 224 -9.59 10.63 6.32
C ILE A 224 -9.33 12.06 5.78
N ASP A 225 -10.36 12.73 5.28
CA ASP A 225 -10.30 14.11 4.77
C ASP A 225 -9.96 15.15 5.86
N ARG A 226 -10.06 14.77 7.14
CA ARG A 226 -9.80 15.65 8.30
C ARG A 226 -8.46 15.35 8.98
N LEU A 227 -7.76 14.28 8.59
CA LEU A 227 -6.59 13.78 9.31
C LEU A 227 -5.23 14.13 8.70
N GLY A 228 -5.17 14.50 7.42
CA GLY A 228 -3.91 14.76 6.71
C GLY A 228 -3.23 16.09 7.06
N ASP A 229 -2.07 16.31 6.43
CA ASP A 229 -1.27 17.56 6.36
C ASP A 229 -0.64 18.06 7.66
N GLU A 230 -1.16 17.69 8.82
CA GLU A 230 -0.65 18.11 10.13
C GLU A 230 -0.77 17.00 11.17
N PHE A 231 -0.12 17.17 12.32
CA PHE A 231 -0.38 16.30 13.45
C PHE A 231 -1.78 16.57 14.01
N ARG A 232 -2.53 15.50 14.32
CA ARG A 232 -3.86 15.62 14.93
C ARG A 232 -3.93 14.94 16.28
N ILE A 233 -4.63 15.58 17.21
CA ILE A 233 -5.16 14.94 18.41
C ILE A 233 -6.59 14.50 18.08
N LEU A 234 -6.77 13.24 17.71
CA LEU A 234 -8.11 12.69 17.49
C LEU A 234 -8.68 12.24 18.84
N ALA A 235 -9.67 12.99 19.35
CA ALA A 235 -10.34 12.71 20.61
C ALA A 235 -11.76 12.20 20.35
N ILE A 236 -12.06 10.98 20.76
CA ILE A 236 -13.35 10.31 20.57
C ILE A 236 -13.97 10.11 21.94
N ASP A 237 -15.07 10.83 22.20
CA ASP A 237 -15.77 10.82 23.50
C ASP A 237 -14.81 11.10 24.68
N ALA A 238 -13.76 11.90 24.45
CA ALA A 238 -12.70 12.24 25.39
C ALA A 238 -12.41 13.74 25.36
N ASP A 239 -11.95 14.28 26.50
CA ASP A 239 -11.43 15.64 26.59
C ASP A 239 -9.98 15.70 26.10
N ALA A 240 -9.62 16.79 25.41
CA ALA A 240 -8.26 17.14 24.98
C ALA A 240 -8.20 18.65 24.69
N PRO A 241 -7.04 19.32 24.77
CA PRO A 241 -6.90 20.73 24.41
C PRO A 241 -7.08 20.95 22.91
N GLU A 242 -7.55 22.12 22.49
CA GLU A 242 -7.74 22.46 21.06
C GLU A 242 -6.45 22.32 20.23
N SER A 243 -5.31 22.56 20.86
CA SER A 243 -4.01 22.29 20.28
C SER A 243 -2.96 22.08 21.35
N LEU A 244 -1.88 21.40 20.99
CA LEU A 244 -0.70 21.22 21.81
C LEU A 244 0.54 21.37 20.93
N CYS A 245 1.46 22.26 21.31
CA CYS A 245 2.71 22.45 20.59
C CYS A 245 3.91 21.97 21.42
N GLU A 246 4.82 21.24 20.76
CA GLU A 246 6.00 20.65 21.37
C GLU A 246 7.20 20.74 20.39
N GLY A 247 8.23 21.50 20.78
CA GLY A 247 9.39 21.82 19.94
C GLY A 247 9.05 22.33 18.54
N GLY A 248 8.08 23.24 18.41
CA GLY A 248 7.72 23.84 17.11
C GLY A 248 6.80 22.99 16.22
N ILE A 249 6.40 21.79 16.67
CA ILE A 249 5.36 20.99 16.03
C ILE A 249 4.07 21.16 16.83
N CYS A 250 2.97 21.47 16.17
CA CYS A 250 1.65 21.60 16.81
C CYS A 250 0.74 20.48 16.34
N ALA A 251 0.08 19.82 17.29
CA ALA A 251 -1.01 18.89 17.03
C ALA A 251 -2.34 19.60 17.33
N THR A 252 -3.26 19.59 16.37
CA THR A 252 -4.57 20.25 16.49
C THR A 252 -5.67 19.22 16.75
N ARG A 253 -6.66 19.59 17.55
CA ARG A 253 -7.70 18.66 17.99
C ARG A 253 -8.75 18.43 16.92
N LEU A 254 -9.09 17.17 16.71
CA LEU A 254 -10.30 16.72 16.02
C LEU A 254 -11.16 15.96 17.03
N ALA A 255 -12.22 16.61 17.50
CA ALA A 255 -13.13 16.04 18.49
C ALA A 255 -14.33 15.37 17.80
N LEU A 256 -14.56 14.10 18.10
CA LEU A 256 -15.65 13.29 17.55
C LEU A 256 -16.41 12.59 18.67
N SER A 257 -17.65 12.18 18.37
CA SER A 257 -18.43 11.30 19.23
C SER A 257 -18.79 10.02 18.50
N ALA A 258 -18.64 8.89 19.17
CA ALA A 258 -19.03 7.58 18.65
C ALA A 258 -20.49 7.23 18.94
N LYS A 259 -21.20 8.04 19.75
CA LYS A 259 -22.58 7.76 20.23
C LYS A 259 -23.55 7.37 19.10
N ASP A 260 -23.53 8.10 18.00
CA ASP A 260 -24.40 7.87 16.84
C ASP A 260 -23.59 7.44 15.60
N ASN A 261 -22.37 6.95 15.81
CA ASN A 261 -21.44 6.55 14.74
C ASN A 261 -20.86 5.15 15.01
N PRO A 262 -21.61 4.08 14.69
CA PRO A 262 -21.17 2.71 14.96
C PRO A 262 -19.88 2.34 14.21
N ALA A 263 -19.65 2.93 13.03
CA ALA A 263 -18.42 2.71 12.27
C ALA A 263 -17.20 3.30 13.01
N LEU A 264 -17.31 4.51 13.56
CA LEU A 264 -16.25 5.11 14.38
C LEU A 264 -16.01 4.29 15.65
N ALA A 265 -17.10 3.89 16.34
CA ALA A 265 -17.04 3.07 17.55
C ALA A 265 -16.29 1.73 17.30
N GLU A 266 -16.70 0.99 16.26
CA GLU A 266 -16.09 -0.30 15.90
C GLU A 266 -14.61 -0.15 15.51
N ARG A 267 -14.28 0.91 14.75
CA ARG A 267 -12.96 1.09 14.14
C ARG A 267 -11.92 1.61 15.13
N TYR A 268 -12.34 2.47 16.06
CA TYR A 268 -11.44 3.19 16.96
C TYR A 268 -11.65 2.83 18.45
N LEU A 269 -12.88 2.68 18.94
CA LEU A 269 -13.08 2.40 20.38
C LEU A 269 -13.00 0.92 20.73
N GLY A 270 -13.65 0.05 19.94
CA GLY A 270 -13.78 -1.36 20.28
C GLY A 270 -14.54 -1.55 21.60
N ALA A 271 -13.83 -1.96 22.65
CA ALA A 271 -14.40 -2.11 24.01
C ALA A 271 -14.17 -0.87 24.90
N ALA A 272 -13.33 0.08 24.49
CA ALA A 272 -13.07 1.30 25.24
C ALA A 272 -14.30 2.24 25.19
N THR A 273 -14.46 3.08 26.21
CA THR A 273 -15.54 4.09 26.25
C THR A 273 -15.15 5.42 25.62
N SER A 274 -13.85 5.66 25.50
CA SER A 274 -13.26 6.89 24.98
C SER A 274 -11.86 6.61 24.45
N ALA A 275 -11.36 7.46 23.57
CA ALA A 275 -10.00 7.34 23.05
C ALA A 275 -9.39 8.68 22.68
N VAL A 276 -8.08 8.75 22.79
CA VAL A 276 -7.24 9.86 22.33
C VAL A 276 -6.10 9.28 21.49
N TYR A 277 -5.97 9.75 20.26
CA TYR A 277 -4.91 9.35 19.33
C TYR A 277 -4.03 10.54 18.98
N LEU A 278 -2.73 10.29 18.82
CA LEU A 278 -1.86 11.15 18.03
C LEU A 278 -1.79 10.60 16.61
N MET A 279 -2.23 11.38 15.64
CA MET A 279 -2.15 11.06 14.21
C MET A 279 -1.03 11.86 13.56
N ARG A 280 -0.27 11.21 12.68
CA ARG A 280 0.76 11.83 11.84
C ARG A 280 0.15 12.55 10.64
N PRO A 281 0.90 13.47 10.00
CA PRO A 281 0.48 14.12 8.76
C PRO A 281 0.16 13.16 7.61
N ASP A 282 0.81 11.99 7.58
CA ASP A 282 0.53 10.89 6.62
C ASP A 282 -0.57 9.94 7.09
N GLN A 283 -1.43 10.40 8.01
CA GLN A 283 -2.63 9.70 8.49
C GLN A 283 -2.36 8.35 9.17
N HIS A 284 -1.13 8.11 9.63
CA HIS A 284 -0.80 6.95 10.45
C HIS A 284 -0.94 7.27 11.94
N VAL A 285 -1.37 6.27 12.72
CA VAL A 285 -1.44 6.37 14.18
C VAL A 285 -0.01 6.39 14.75
N ALA A 286 0.38 7.45 15.44
CA ALA A 286 1.64 7.50 16.18
C ALA A 286 1.51 6.91 17.58
N ALA A 287 0.43 7.23 18.31
CA ALA A 287 0.21 6.77 19.68
C ALA A 287 -1.28 6.82 20.03
N ARG A 288 -1.71 6.10 21.08
CA ARG A 288 -3.11 6.11 21.53
C ARG A 288 -3.28 5.79 23.02
N TRP A 289 -4.34 6.35 23.62
CA TRP A 289 -4.73 6.20 25.03
C TRP A 289 -6.26 6.22 25.16
N GLU A 290 -6.81 5.79 26.30
CA GLU A 290 -8.26 5.94 26.58
C GLU A 290 -8.65 7.35 27.04
N SER A 291 -7.70 8.09 27.61
CA SER A 291 -7.89 9.45 28.10
C SER A 291 -6.64 10.31 27.84
N TYR A 292 -6.83 11.64 27.82
CA TYR A 292 -5.75 12.57 27.55
C TYR A 292 -4.80 12.71 28.74
N ASP A 293 -3.51 12.58 28.46
CA ASP A 293 -2.41 12.94 29.34
C ASP A 293 -1.46 13.85 28.55
N GLU A 294 -1.26 15.09 29.02
CA GLU A 294 -0.45 16.07 28.31
C GLU A 294 1.02 15.65 28.23
N ALA A 295 1.59 15.09 29.29
CA ALA A 295 2.99 14.68 29.30
C ALA A 295 3.22 13.51 28.33
N ALA A 296 2.30 12.55 28.29
CA ALA A 296 2.32 11.45 27.34
C ALA A 296 2.16 11.94 25.89
N MET A 297 1.26 12.90 25.65
CA MET A 297 1.07 13.48 24.32
C MET A 297 2.31 14.25 23.85
N ARG A 298 2.93 15.08 24.70
CA ARG A 298 4.20 15.78 24.37
C ARG A 298 5.32 14.79 24.04
N ALA A 299 5.47 13.74 24.85
CA ALA A 299 6.44 12.68 24.60
C ALA A 299 6.18 11.97 23.26
N ALA A 300 4.92 11.69 22.93
CA ALA A 300 4.55 11.07 21.66
C ALA A 300 4.81 12.00 20.45
N ILE A 301 4.56 13.31 20.57
CA ILE A 301 4.89 14.29 19.51
C ILE A 301 6.40 14.32 19.29
N ASN A 302 7.20 14.39 20.36
CA ASN A 302 8.66 14.35 20.25
C ASN A 302 9.16 13.07 19.58
N LYS A 303 8.62 11.91 19.97
CA LYS A 303 8.98 10.62 19.37
C LYS A 303 8.59 10.55 17.89
N ALA A 304 7.37 10.97 17.54
CA ALA A 304 6.91 11.00 16.15
C ALA A 304 7.69 12.00 15.29
N ALA A 305 8.32 13.00 15.92
CA ALA A 305 9.26 13.93 15.28
C ALA A 305 10.71 13.41 15.23
N GLY A 306 10.97 12.17 15.65
CA GLY A 306 12.31 11.57 15.64
C GLY A 306 13.23 12.07 16.76
N ARG A 307 12.69 12.67 17.83
CA ARG A 307 13.44 13.14 19.00
C ARG A 307 13.45 12.08 20.10
N SER A 308 14.58 12.00 20.81
CA SER A 308 14.81 11.10 21.95
C SER A 308 14.17 11.63 23.24
#